data_AF-A0A497Y382-F1
#
_entry.id   AF-A0A497Y382-F1
#
_cell.length_a   1.000
_cell.length_b   1.000
_cell.length_c   1.000
_cell.angle_alpha   90.00
_cell.angle_beta   90.00
_cell.angle_gamma   90.00
#
_symmetry.space_group_name_H-M   'P 1'
#
loop_
_entity.id
_entity.type
_entity.pdbx_description
1 polymer ?
#
loop_
_entity_poly.entity_id
_entity_poly.type
_entity_poly.pdbx_seq_one_letter_code
_entity_poly.pdbx_strand_id
1 'polypeptide(L)'
;MQDIPPFIPSLHRPFNQNLKTARWVCLYIKSRKSNIKSSVLNIDFYLFMLRLLRNEYKKTGQTNIVGLPSSQATFEVSAYLSIFNKQNQYDKIQEIVQKERTEGLEMQIYSTYKAASYFVNMAKDKLGLIDGRNQLTSDGSELLSIKAGLFTFSTKEKEFFYERILAKDFLLFVSLCLFKRLNHIHKVKDEANLQYYFLDKYYQIRDFNFKNSSLGNFNTVRSFWIDSLDVLDKRMMIRPKYMGLILNNKTTVDWFTELRSRFQSFESDHFNSYKTYLKNKKKIENRYTFLANNGQSDLGFVNLYDVKEDFRISSEKFEELINRYYESEKGKKNIFFTNIVNSIDRRKRFFVRGIPVLKIKIKETHEYK
;
A
#
# COMPACT_ATOMS: atom_id res chain seq x y z
N MET A 1 -9.74 24.12 -14.01
CA MET A 1 -9.27 23.17 -12.98
C MET A 1 -8.49 22.10 -13.71
N GLN A 2 -7.27 21.80 -13.30
CA GLN A 2 -6.51 20.68 -13.88
C GLN A 2 -7.20 19.39 -13.44
N ASP A 3 -7.65 18.57 -14.38
CA ASP A 3 -8.26 17.28 -14.08
C ASP A 3 -7.20 16.37 -13.44
N ILE A 4 -7.39 16.07 -12.16
CA ILE A 4 -6.51 15.16 -11.41
C ILE A 4 -6.57 13.79 -12.09
N PRO A 5 -5.42 13.14 -12.40
CA PRO A 5 -5.44 11.82 -13.01
C PRO A 5 -6.21 10.81 -12.13
N PRO A 6 -6.89 9.81 -12.72
CA PRO A 6 -7.79 8.93 -12.01
C PRO A 6 -7.08 8.14 -10.91
N PHE A 7 -7.79 7.89 -9.82
CA PHE A 7 -7.33 7.05 -8.72
C PHE A 7 -8.48 6.28 -8.07
N ILE A 8 -8.19 5.10 -7.53
CA ILE A 8 -9.15 4.30 -6.77
C ILE A 8 -9.03 4.68 -5.27
N PRO A 9 -10.09 5.26 -4.67
CA PRO A 9 -10.05 5.78 -3.29
C PRO A 9 -10.08 4.69 -2.22
N SER A 10 -10.49 3.47 -2.56
CA SER A 10 -10.67 2.38 -1.58
C SER A 10 -10.36 1.02 -2.19
N LEU A 11 -9.42 0.30 -1.54
CA LEU A 11 -8.98 -1.05 -1.87
C LEU A 11 -8.91 -1.89 -0.58
N HIS A 12 -9.55 -3.05 -0.57
CA HIS A 12 -9.57 -3.95 0.57
C HIS A 12 -8.51 -5.05 0.42
N ARG A 13 -7.66 -5.22 1.44
CA ARG A 13 -6.70 -6.33 1.53
C ARG A 13 -7.30 -7.53 2.29
N PRO A 14 -7.01 -8.77 1.90
CA PRO A 14 -6.24 -9.17 0.71
C PRO A 14 -7.10 -9.26 -0.57
N PHE A 15 -8.42 -9.06 -0.47
CA PHE A 15 -9.36 -9.45 -1.53
C PHE A 15 -9.23 -8.68 -2.86
N ASN A 16 -8.73 -7.44 -2.86
CA ASN A 16 -8.47 -6.71 -4.11
C ASN A 16 -7.07 -6.98 -4.70
N GLN A 17 -6.23 -7.80 -4.06
CA GLN A 17 -4.88 -8.11 -4.56
C GLN A 17 -4.92 -8.93 -5.86
N ASN A 18 -5.73 -9.98 -5.92
CA ASN A 18 -5.70 -10.91 -7.05
C ASN A 18 -6.59 -10.46 -8.21
N LEU A 19 -6.00 -9.80 -9.23
CA LEU A 19 -6.71 -9.30 -10.41
C LEU A 19 -7.41 -10.40 -11.24
N LYS A 20 -6.97 -11.68 -11.14
CA LYS A 20 -7.64 -12.80 -11.84
C LYS A 20 -9.10 -12.97 -11.45
N THR A 21 -9.43 -12.61 -10.22
CA THR A 21 -10.80 -12.73 -9.72
C THR A 21 -11.77 -11.91 -10.57
N ALA A 22 -11.34 -10.76 -11.11
CA ALA A 22 -12.16 -9.96 -12.00
C ALA A 22 -12.50 -10.69 -13.31
N ARG A 23 -11.55 -11.46 -13.87
CA ARG A 23 -11.81 -12.35 -15.01
C ARG A 23 -12.84 -13.41 -14.66
N TRP A 24 -12.77 -13.99 -13.46
CA TRP A 24 -13.70 -15.03 -13.03
C TRP A 24 -15.13 -14.51 -12.90
N VAL A 25 -15.29 -13.28 -12.42
CA VAL A 25 -16.60 -12.61 -12.44
C VAL A 25 -17.08 -12.46 -13.89
N CYS A 26 -16.22 -12.00 -14.80
CA CYS A 26 -16.59 -11.89 -16.21
C CYS A 26 -17.00 -13.25 -16.82
N LEU A 27 -16.26 -14.33 -16.54
CA LEU A 27 -16.59 -15.69 -16.97
C LEU A 27 -17.97 -16.12 -16.44
N TYR A 28 -18.22 -15.82 -15.17
CA TYR A 28 -19.51 -16.09 -14.54
C TYR A 28 -20.64 -15.34 -15.26
N ILE A 29 -20.50 -14.03 -15.51
CA ILE A 29 -21.51 -13.23 -16.25
C ILE A 29 -21.75 -13.84 -17.64
N LYS A 30 -20.69 -14.14 -18.39
CA LYS A 30 -20.79 -14.75 -19.74
C LYS A 30 -21.54 -16.08 -19.74
N SER A 31 -21.41 -16.87 -18.67
CA SER A 31 -22.06 -18.18 -18.55
C SER A 31 -23.57 -18.10 -18.31
N ARG A 32 -24.11 -16.92 -17.97
CA ARG A 32 -25.53 -16.74 -17.70
C ARG A 32 -26.29 -16.40 -18.98
N LYS A 33 -27.41 -17.10 -19.19
CA LYS A 33 -28.31 -16.90 -20.34
C LYS A 33 -29.28 -15.72 -20.17
N SER A 34 -29.41 -15.20 -18.95
CA SER A 34 -30.37 -14.15 -18.60
C SER A 34 -29.73 -13.09 -17.71
N ASN A 35 -30.36 -11.91 -17.67
CA ASN A 35 -29.93 -10.80 -16.83
C ASN A 35 -29.95 -11.19 -15.35
N ILE A 36 -28.85 -10.89 -14.65
CA ILE A 36 -28.65 -11.23 -13.25
C ILE A 36 -29.13 -10.05 -12.39
N LYS A 37 -30.11 -10.29 -11.53
CA LYS A 37 -30.56 -9.27 -10.56
C LYS A 37 -29.42 -8.92 -9.61
N SER A 38 -29.23 -7.63 -9.33
CA SER A 38 -28.16 -7.16 -8.44
C SER A 38 -28.23 -7.77 -7.04
N SER A 39 -29.44 -8.06 -6.54
CA SER A 39 -29.66 -8.67 -5.22
C SER A 39 -29.12 -10.09 -5.07
N VAL A 40 -28.91 -10.81 -6.18
CA VAL A 40 -28.44 -12.21 -6.15
C VAL A 40 -27.03 -12.40 -6.70
N LEU A 41 -26.48 -11.40 -7.40
CA LEU A 41 -25.19 -11.47 -8.08
C LEU A 41 -24.07 -12.02 -7.19
N ASN A 42 -23.94 -11.49 -5.97
CA ASN A 42 -22.86 -11.88 -5.06
C ASN A 42 -22.99 -13.33 -4.59
N ILE A 43 -24.20 -13.78 -4.25
CA ILE A 43 -24.45 -15.17 -3.82
C ILE A 43 -24.23 -16.15 -4.97
N ASP A 44 -24.76 -15.84 -6.15
CA ASP A 44 -24.56 -16.68 -7.32
C ASP A 44 -23.09 -16.79 -7.73
N PHE A 45 -22.37 -15.66 -7.73
CA PHE A 45 -20.96 -15.63 -8.05
C PHE A 45 -20.14 -16.38 -6.99
N TYR A 46 -20.48 -16.23 -5.71
CA TYR A 46 -19.87 -17.00 -4.62
C TYR A 46 -19.99 -18.51 -4.85
N LEU A 47 -21.18 -19.02 -5.16
CA LEU A 47 -21.40 -20.43 -5.47
C LEU A 47 -20.69 -20.90 -6.74
N PHE A 48 -20.56 -20.03 -7.75
CA PHE A 48 -19.73 -20.29 -8.93
C PHE A 48 -18.25 -20.40 -8.58
N MET A 49 -17.73 -19.43 -7.82
CA MET A 49 -16.35 -19.34 -7.39
C MET A 49 -15.94 -20.55 -6.53
N LEU A 50 -16.79 -20.99 -5.59
CA LEU A 50 -16.52 -22.18 -4.77
C LEU A 50 -16.35 -23.43 -5.64
N ARG A 51 -17.24 -23.65 -6.62
CA ARG A 51 -17.14 -24.79 -7.55
C ARG A 51 -15.88 -24.72 -8.39
N LEU A 52 -15.57 -23.54 -8.91
CA LEU A 52 -14.36 -23.28 -9.69
C LEU A 52 -13.10 -23.59 -8.88
N LEU A 53 -12.95 -23.00 -7.68
CA LEU A 53 -11.81 -23.21 -6.79
C LEU A 53 -11.68 -24.67 -6.34
N ARG A 54 -12.79 -25.30 -5.95
CA ARG A 54 -12.81 -26.71 -5.51
C ARG A 54 -12.25 -27.63 -6.59
N ASN A 55 -12.68 -27.45 -7.83
CA ASN A 55 -12.21 -28.27 -8.96
C ASN A 55 -10.71 -28.07 -9.22
N GLU A 56 -10.23 -26.85 -9.05
CA GLU A 56 -8.88 -26.47 -9.45
C GLU A 56 -7.86 -26.78 -8.36
N TYR A 57 -8.22 -26.64 -7.09
CA TYR A 57 -7.42 -27.13 -5.97
C TYR A 57 -7.28 -28.66 -6.00
N LYS A 58 -8.33 -29.40 -6.39
CA LYS A 58 -8.24 -30.86 -6.61
C LYS A 58 -7.24 -31.25 -7.70
N LYS A 59 -7.21 -30.49 -8.80
CA LYS A 59 -6.33 -30.79 -9.95
C LYS A 59 -4.88 -30.40 -9.71
N THR A 60 -4.64 -29.26 -9.07
CA THR A 60 -3.32 -28.63 -9.02
C THR A 60 -2.57 -28.87 -7.71
N GLY A 61 -3.27 -29.27 -6.64
CA GLY A 61 -2.68 -29.42 -5.30
C GLY A 61 -2.30 -28.08 -4.63
N GLN A 62 -2.62 -26.93 -5.23
CA GLN A 62 -2.38 -25.62 -4.63
C GLN A 62 -3.26 -25.43 -3.39
N THR A 63 -2.70 -24.90 -2.31
CA THR A 63 -3.40 -24.80 -1.01
C THR A 63 -3.67 -23.36 -0.57
N ASN A 64 -2.75 -22.44 -0.80
CA ASN A 64 -2.82 -21.06 -0.33
C ASN A 64 -2.34 -20.09 -1.40
N ILE A 65 -3.28 -19.45 -2.10
CA ILE A 65 -3.00 -18.39 -3.07
C ILE A 65 -3.42 -17.06 -2.45
N VAL A 66 -2.53 -16.07 -2.48
CA VAL A 66 -2.78 -14.74 -1.90
C VAL A 66 -4.05 -14.11 -2.48
N GLY A 67 -4.90 -13.60 -1.60
CA GLY A 67 -6.17 -12.96 -1.98
C GLY A 67 -7.30 -13.94 -2.31
N LEU A 68 -7.09 -15.26 -2.23
CA LEU A 68 -8.11 -16.28 -2.47
C LEU A 68 -8.43 -17.08 -1.19
N PRO A 69 -9.65 -17.64 -1.07
CA PRO A 69 -9.94 -18.66 -0.07
C PRO A 69 -8.96 -19.85 -0.12
N SER A 70 -8.54 -20.35 1.05
CA SER A 70 -7.69 -21.55 1.11
C SER A 70 -8.40 -22.78 0.57
N SER A 71 -7.63 -23.80 0.18
CA SER A 71 -8.20 -25.08 -0.26
C SER A 71 -9.05 -25.72 0.82
N GLN A 72 -8.59 -25.71 2.09
CA GLN A 72 -9.32 -26.24 3.23
C GLN A 72 -10.69 -25.59 3.39
N ALA A 73 -10.73 -24.26 3.51
CA ALA A 73 -11.98 -23.53 3.65
C ALA A 73 -12.91 -23.77 2.45
N THR A 74 -12.34 -23.81 1.24
CA THR A 74 -13.11 -24.10 0.02
C THR A 74 -13.75 -25.49 0.07
N PHE A 75 -13.03 -26.52 0.52
CA PHE A 75 -13.53 -27.88 0.62
C PHE A 75 -14.58 -28.03 1.73
N GLU A 76 -14.32 -27.52 2.92
CA GLU A 76 -15.23 -27.57 4.07
C GLU A 76 -16.56 -26.88 3.76
N VAL A 77 -16.49 -25.64 3.26
CA VAL A 77 -17.66 -24.86 2.86
C VAL A 77 -18.43 -25.58 1.74
N SER A 78 -17.73 -26.10 0.72
CA SER A 78 -18.38 -26.80 -0.38
C SER A 78 -19.07 -28.09 0.08
N ALA A 79 -18.48 -28.83 1.02
CA ALA A 79 -19.07 -30.04 1.58
C ALA A 79 -20.35 -29.72 2.35
N TYR A 80 -20.30 -28.70 3.22
CA TYR A 80 -21.45 -28.25 3.99
C TYR A 80 -22.61 -27.80 3.10
N LEU A 81 -22.35 -26.92 2.12
CA LEU A 81 -23.39 -26.41 1.24
C LEU A 81 -23.99 -27.51 0.35
N SER A 82 -23.25 -28.57 0.03
CA SER A 82 -23.74 -29.66 -0.83
C SER A 82 -24.87 -30.50 -0.22
N ILE A 83 -25.10 -30.39 1.09
CA ILE A 83 -26.21 -31.06 1.81
C ILE A 83 -27.56 -30.41 1.44
N PHE A 84 -27.55 -29.14 1.05
CA PHE A 84 -28.74 -28.36 0.78
C PHE A 84 -29.06 -28.33 -0.73
N ASN A 85 -30.36 -28.32 -1.05
CA ASN A 85 -30.80 -28.00 -2.40
C ASN A 85 -30.50 -26.52 -2.74
N LYS A 86 -30.62 -26.14 -4.01
CA LYS A 86 -30.24 -24.79 -4.46
C LYS A 86 -30.96 -23.67 -3.71
N GLN A 87 -32.26 -23.78 -3.45
CA GLN A 87 -32.99 -22.71 -2.74
C GLN A 87 -32.52 -22.60 -1.29
N ASN A 88 -32.41 -23.75 -0.61
CA ASN A 88 -31.96 -23.81 0.78
C ASN A 88 -30.51 -23.33 0.95
N GLN A 89 -29.65 -23.50 -0.06
CA GLN A 89 -28.31 -22.91 -0.06
C GLN A 89 -28.34 -21.39 0.04
N TYR A 90 -29.24 -20.73 -0.70
CA TYR A 90 -29.34 -19.26 -0.70
C TYR A 90 -29.79 -18.76 0.66
N ASP A 91 -30.86 -19.35 1.19
CA ASP A 91 -31.44 -18.97 2.47
C ASP A 91 -30.40 -19.16 3.59
N LYS A 92 -29.67 -20.28 3.57
CA LYS A 92 -28.63 -20.54 4.56
C LYS A 92 -27.45 -19.57 4.47
N ILE A 93 -27.01 -19.22 3.26
CA ILE A 93 -25.96 -18.21 3.06
C ILE A 93 -26.45 -16.85 3.56
N GLN A 94 -27.69 -16.45 3.28
CA GLN A 94 -28.24 -15.18 3.75
C GLN A 94 -28.32 -15.12 5.29
N GLU A 95 -28.80 -16.18 5.93
CA GLU A 95 -28.77 -16.33 7.38
C GLU A 95 -27.34 -16.19 7.94
N ILE A 96 -26.36 -16.88 7.32
CA ILE A 96 -24.93 -16.81 7.63
C ILE A 96 -24.24 -15.55 7.05
N VAL A 97 -24.96 -14.58 6.49
CA VAL A 97 -24.41 -13.24 6.25
C VAL A 97 -24.95 -12.21 7.25
N GLN A 98 -26.15 -12.41 7.81
CA GLN A 98 -26.84 -11.43 8.67
C GLN A 98 -26.58 -11.48 10.20
N LYS A 99 -26.30 -12.66 10.79
CA LYS A 99 -25.90 -12.79 12.22
C LYS A 99 -24.43 -12.41 12.52
N GLU A 100 -24.07 -12.21 13.79
CA GLU A 100 -22.66 -12.11 14.20
C GLU A 100 -22.01 -13.49 14.30
N ARG A 101 -20.71 -13.59 13.95
CA ARG A 101 -19.91 -14.82 14.12
C ARG A 101 -18.47 -14.47 14.48
N THR A 102 -17.86 -15.32 15.28
CA THR A 102 -16.47 -15.16 15.74
C THR A 102 -15.55 -16.27 15.22
N GLU A 103 -16.04 -17.51 15.04
CA GLU A 103 -15.22 -18.65 14.64
C GLU A 103 -16.00 -19.77 13.91
N GLY A 104 -15.28 -20.81 13.47
CA GLY A 104 -15.86 -22.01 12.87
C GLY A 104 -16.29 -21.88 11.41
N LEU A 105 -17.04 -22.88 10.93
CA LEU A 105 -17.45 -23.01 9.54
C LEU A 105 -18.31 -21.83 9.06
N GLU A 106 -19.19 -21.29 9.91
CA GLU A 106 -20.01 -20.13 9.55
C GLU A 106 -19.16 -18.88 9.32
N MET A 107 -18.08 -18.70 10.10
CA MET A 107 -17.13 -17.62 9.88
C MET A 107 -16.35 -17.81 8.58
N GLN A 108 -16.02 -19.05 8.20
CA GLN A 108 -15.42 -19.34 6.89
C GLN A 108 -16.39 -19.05 5.74
N ILE A 109 -17.67 -19.45 5.86
CA ILE A 109 -18.72 -19.12 4.88
C ILE A 109 -18.82 -17.61 4.71
N TYR A 110 -18.93 -16.86 5.81
CA TYR A 110 -18.98 -15.40 5.79
C TYR A 110 -17.73 -14.78 5.13
N SER A 111 -16.53 -15.23 5.50
CA SER A 111 -15.26 -14.70 4.98
C SER A 111 -15.09 -14.97 3.49
N THR A 112 -15.45 -16.18 3.03
CA THR A 112 -15.37 -16.56 1.61
C THR A 112 -16.45 -15.87 0.77
N TYR A 113 -17.65 -15.65 1.32
CA TYR A 113 -18.69 -14.83 0.70
C TYR A 113 -18.25 -13.36 0.56
N LYS A 114 -17.68 -12.79 1.62
CA LYS A 114 -17.16 -11.41 1.62
C LYS A 114 -16.07 -11.23 0.55
N ALA A 115 -15.17 -12.21 0.41
CA ALA A 115 -14.18 -12.22 -0.66
C ALA A 115 -14.82 -12.15 -2.06
N ALA A 116 -15.83 -12.99 -2.32
CA ALA A 116 -16.57 -12.99 -3.58
C ALA A 116 -17.21 -11.63 -3.89
N SER A 117 -17.80 -10.96 -2.89
CA SER A 117 -18.35 -9.60 -3.03
C SER A 117 -17.27 -8.58 -3.44
N TYR A 118 -16.08 -8.63 -2.83
CA TYR A 118 -14.97 -7.76 -3.23
C TYR A 118 -14.46 -8.04 -4.64
N PHE A 119 -14.50 -9.30 -5.10
CA PHE A 119 -14.12 -9.65 -6.47
C PHE A 119 -15.12 -9.08 -7.48
N VAL A 120 -16.43 -9.14 -7.19
CA VAL A 120 -17.47 -8.50 -7.99
C VAL A 120 -17.27 -6.98 -8.04
N ASN A 121 -17.05 -6.35 -6.90
CA ASN A 121 -16.75 -4.91 -6.82
C ASN A 121 -15.48 -4.54 -7.61
N MET A 122 -14.45 -5.39 -7.58
CA MET A 122 -13.23 -5.18 -8.38
C MET A 122 -13.52 -5.19 -9.88
N ALA A 123 -14.29 -6.17 -10.36
CA ALA A 123 -14.66 -6.27 -11.77
C ALA A 123 -15.56 -5.12 -12.22
N LYS A 124 -16.59 -4.80 -11.43
CA LYS A 124 -17.63 -3.83 -11.78
C LYS A 124 -17.18 -2.40 -11.53
N ASP A 125 -16.92 -2.05 -10.28
CA ASP A 125 -16.77 -0.66 -9.84
C ASP A 125 -15.33 -0.15 -9.98
N LYS A 126 -14.33 -1.05 -9.88
CA LYS A 126 -12.91 -0.64 -9.92
C LYS A 126 -12.31 -0.71 -11.32
N LEU A 127 -12.63 -1.76 -12.09
CA LEU A 127 -12.06 -1.97 -13.43
C LEU A 127 -13.04 -1.69 -14.57
N GLY A 128 -14.35 -1.56 -14.32
CA GLY A 128 -15.34 -1.24 -15.36
C GLY A 128 -15.56 -2.36 -16.39
N LEU A 129 -15.35 -3.62 -15.99
CA LEU A 129 -15.52 -4.79 -16.87
C LEU A 129 -16.97 -5.25 -16.97
N ILE A 130 -17.82 -4.77 -16.05
CA ILE A 130 -19.24 -5.09 -15.94
C ILE A 130 -20.00 -3.79 -15.75
N ASP A 131 -21.12 -3.64 -16.43
CA ASP A 131 -21.94 -2.43 -16.38
C ASP A 131 -22.94 -2.41 -15.20
N GLY A 132 -23.70 -1.31 -15.08
CA GLY A 132 -24.73 -1.16 -14.05
C GLY A 132 -25.82 -2.23 -14.09
N ARG A 133 -26.06 -2.86 -15.25
CA ARG A 133 -27.06 -3.91 -15.48
C ARG A 133 -26.49 -5.32 -15.33
N ASN A 134 -25.27 -5.45 -14.81
CA ASN A 134 -24.55 -6.71 -14.63
C ASN A 134 -24.27 -7.45 -15.95
N GLN A 135 -24.03 -6.70 -17.03
CA GLN A 135 -23.62 -7.23 -18.33
C GLN A 135 -22.13 -6.93 -18.57
N LEU A 136 -21.48 -7.74 -19.41
CA LEU A 136 -20.09 -7.48 -19.81
C LEU A 136 -20.01 -6.18 -20.61
N THR A 137 -19.04 -5.34 -20.28
CA THR A 137 -18.65 -4.22 -21.15
C THR A 137 -17.81 -4.73 -22.33
N SER A 138 -17.43 -3.82 -23.23
CA SER A 138 -16.45 -4.13 -24.29
C SER A 138 -15.14 -4.67 -23.70
N ASP A 139 -14.64 -4.02 -22.64
CA ASP A 139 -13.42 -4.42 -21.94
C ASP A 139 -13.58 -5.78 -21.26
N GLY A 140 -14.73 -6.04 -20.65
CA GLY A 140 -15.03 -7.35 -20.06
C GLY A 140 -15.03 -8.45 -21.11
N SER A 141 -15.57 -8.17 -22.30
CA SER A 141 -15.58 -9.11 -23.43
C SER A 141 -14.20 -9.34 -24.01
N GLU A 142 -13.41 -8.26 -24.14
CA GLU A 142 -12.00 -8.31 -24.58
C GLU A 142 -11.17 -9.17 -23.62
N LEU A 143 -11.27 -8.93 -22.31
CA LEU A 143 -10.56 -9.73 -21.30
C LEU A 143 -10.81 -11.22 -21.52
N LEU A 144 -12.07 -11.61 -21.72
CA LEU A 144 -12.43 -13.02 -21.91
C LEU A 144 -11.93 -13.62 -23.22
N SER A 145 -11.68 -12.81 -24.25
CA SER A 145 -11.08 -13.26 -25.51
C SER A 145 -9.60 -13.61 -25.37
N ILE A 146 -8.91 -13.03 -24.39
CA ILE A 146 -7.49 -13.30 -24.13
C ILE A 146 -7.35 -14.72 -23.55
N LYS A 147 -6.52 -15.55 -24.19
CA LYS A 147 -6.16 -16.88 -23.66
C LYS A 147 -5.24 -16.72 -22.44
N ALA A 148 -5.67 -17.27 -21.30
CA ALA A 148 -4.90 -17.26 -20.07
C ALA A 148 -5.28 -18.44 -19.15
N GLY A 149 -4.36 -18.81 -18.25
CA GLY A 149 -4.63 -19.79 -17.20
C GLY A 149 -5.56 -19.24 -16.13
N LEU A 150 -6.03 -20.11 -15.23
CA LEU A 150 -6.94 -19.69 -14.18
C LEU A 150 -6.26 -18.81 -13.12
N PHE A 151 -5.09 -19.25 -12.64
CA PHE A 151 -4.32 -18.57 -11.60
C PHE A 151 -3.15 -17.74 -12.17
N THR A 152 -2.73 -17.98 -13.41
CA THR A 152 -1.53 -17.36 -13.99
C THR A 152 -1.87 -16.39 -15.12
N PHE A 153 -1.20 -15.24 -15.14
CA PHE A 153 -1.41 -14.23 -16.19
C PHE A 153 -0.60 -14.56 -17.45
N SER A 154 -1.23 -14.46 -18.63
CA SER A 154 -0.50 -14.42 -19.90
C SER A 154 0.03 -13.00 -20.15
N THR A 155 1.01 -12.84 -21.05
CA THR A 155 1.58 -11.51 -21.36
C THR A 155 0.51 -10.49 -21.78
N LYS A 156 -0.37 -10.87 -22.72
CA LYS A 156 -1.47 -10.02 -23.18
C LYS A 156 -2.45 -9.65 -22.07
N GLU A 157 -2.73 -10.59 -21.16
CA GLU A 157 -3.62 -10.32 -20.03
C GLU A 157 -2.98 -9.36 -19.02
N LYS A 158 -1.65 -9.44 -18.83
CA LYS A 158 -0.94 -8.47 -17.99
C LYS A 158 -1.04 -7.06 -18.57
N GLU A 159 -0.89 -6.93 -19.88
CA GLU A 159 -1.02 -5.65 -20.60
C GLU A 159 -2.45 -5.11 -20.48
N PHE A 160 -3.46 -5.95 -20.71
CA PHE A 160 -4.87 -5.57 -20.51
C PHE A 160 -5.13 -5.01 -19.11
N PHE A 161 -4.73 -5.73 -18.05
CA PHE A 161 -4.93 -5.27 -16.68
C PHE A 161 -4.15 -3.99 -16.40
N TYR A 162 -2.94 -3.84 -16.94
CA TYR A 162 -2.17 -2.62 -16.80
C TYR A 162 -2.90 -1.42 -17.42
N GLU A 163 -3.45 -1.55 -18.62
CA GLU A 163 -4.25 -0.48 -19.25
C GLU A 163 -5.51 -0.15 -18.44
N ARG A 164 -6.22 -1.14 -17.90
CA ARG A 164 -7.37 -0.89 -17.02
C ARG A 164 -6.95 -0.15 -15.74
N ILE A 165 -5.80 -0.48 -15.18
CA ILE A 165 -5.23 0.23 -14.03
C ILE A 165 -4.85 1.66 -14.42
N LEU A 166 -4.24 1.90 -15.58
CA LEU A 166 -3.97 3.26 -16.05
C LEU A 166 -5.26 4.07 -16.21
N ALA A 167 -6.34 3.47 -16.71
CA ALA A 167 -7.61 4.18 -16.89
C ALA A 167 -8.34 4.51 -15.57
N LYS A 168 -8.07 3.77 -14.48
CA LYS A 168 -8.84 3.85 -13.23
C LYS A 168 -8.05 4.26 -12.00
N ASP A 169 -6.73 4.02 -12.01
CA ASP A 169 -5.85 4.16 -10.85
C ASP A 169 -4.48 4.80 -11.18
N PHE A 170 -4.39 5.55 -12.29
CA PHE A 170 -3.14 6.14 -12.79
C PHE A 170 -2.29 6.80 -11.70
N LEU A 171 -2.86 7.76 -10.98
CA LEU A 171 -2.10 8.66 -10.12
C LEU A 171 -1.39 7.89 -9.00
N LEU A 172 -2.13 7.06 -8.27
CA LEU A 172 -1.60 6.32 -7.13
C LEU A 172 -0.73 5.13 -7.55
N PHE A 173 -1.07 4.48 -8.67
CA PHE A 173 -0.31 3.35 -9.16
C PHE A 173 1.04 3.77 -9.76
N VAL A 174 1.06 4.75 -10.66
CA VAL A 174 2.29 5.19 -11.32
C VAL A 174 3.20 5.98 -10.37
N SER A 175 2.64 6.80 -9.47
CA SER A 175 3.45 7.43 -8.42
C SER A 175 4.12 6.38 -7.52
N LEU A 176 3.42 5.30 -7.16
CA LEU A 176 4.03 4.22 -6.37
C LEU A 176 5.21 3.57 -7.10
N CYS A 177 5.13 3.40 -8.42
CA CYS A 177 6.29 2.95 -9.21
C CYS A 177 7.50 3.89 -9.09
N LEU A 178 7.28 5.21 -9.14
CA LEU A 178 8.34 6.21 -8.96
C LEU A 178 8.94 6.16 -7.54
N PHE A 179 8.08 6.03 -6.52
CA PHE A 179 8.52 5.91 -5.13
C PHE A 179 9.28 4.61 -4.84
N LYS A 180 8.87 3.48 -5.43
CA LYS A 180 9.64 2.21 -5.36
C LYS A 180 11.03 2.36 -5.96
N ARG A 181 11.16 3.08 -7.07
CA ARG A 181 12.46 3.41 -7.66
C ARG A 181 13.31 4.28 -6.73
N LEU A 182 12.72 5.33 -6.19
CA LEU A 182 13.40 6.24 -5.25
C LEU A 182 13.90 5.48 -4.02
N ASN A 183 13.05 4.64 -3.43
CA ASN A 183 13.39 3.76 -2.32
C ASN A 183 14.51 2.79 -2.69
N HIS A 184 14.46 2.16 -3.87
CA HIS A 184 15.52 1.27 -4.33
C HIS A 184 16.89 1.96 -4.41
N ILE A 185 16.94 3.20 -4.94
CA ILE A 185 18.17 3.99 -5.10
C ILE A 185 18.69 4.50 -3.76
N HIS A 186 17.81 4.95 -2.87
CA HIS A 186 18.19 5.68 -1.65
C HIS A 186 17.95 4.93 -0.34
N LYS A 187 17.43 3.70 -0.40
CA LYS A 187 17.13 2.80 0.75
C LYS A 187 16.22 3.46 1.79
N VAL A 188 15.11 4.03 1.33
CA VAL A 188 14.20 4.83 2.15
C VAL A 188 13.16 3.93 2.82
N LYS A 189 13.18 3.85 4.15
CA LYS A 189 12.25 2.98 4.90
C LYS A 189 10.81 3.50 4.98
N ASP A 190 10.58 4.78 4.69
CA ASP A 190 9.29 5.45 4.88
C ASP A 190 8.63 5.91 3.56
N GLU A 191 8.58 4.99 2.60
CA GLU A 191 8.05 5.22 1.24
C GLU A 191 6.60 5.73 1.26
N ALA A 192 5.75 5.17 2.12
CA ALA A 192 4.34 5.51 2.18
C ALA A 192 4.10 6.96 2.64
N ASN A 193 4.81 7.44 3.66
CA ASN A 193 4.64 8.81 4.14
C ASN A 193 5.19 9.83 3.13
N LEU A 194 6.28 9.50 2.43
CA LEU A 194 6.80 10.38 1.37
C LEU A 194 5.84 10.46 0.19
N GLN A 195 5.24 9.34 -0.21
CA GLN A 195 4.21 9.34 -1.24
C GLN A 195 2.99 10.13 -0.79
N TYR A 196 2.55 9.98 0.45
CA TYR A 196 1.43 10.76 0.99
C TYR A 196 1.73 12.27 0.93
N TYR A 197 2.89 12.70 1.43
CA TYR A 197 3.30 14.10 1.37
C TYR A 197 3.28 14.63 -0.06
N PHE A 198 3.77 13.83 -1.02
CA PHE A 198 3.73 14.19 -2.44
C PHE A 198 2.31 14.37 -2.96
N LEU A 199 1.40 13.44 -2.64
CA LEU A 199 0.01 13.50 -3.10
C LEU A 199 -0.75 14.68 -2.48
N ASP A 200 -0.57 14.95 -1.19
CA ASP A 200 -1.18 16.11 -0.54
C ASP A 200 -0.60 17.43 -1.10
N LYS A 201 0.72 17.58 -1.09
CA LYS A 201 1.36 18.84 -1.50
C LYS A 201 1.11 19.18 -2.96
N TYR A 202 1.23 18.21 -3.85
CA TYR A 202 1.17 18.48 -5.29
C TYR A 202 -0.24 18.28 -5.86
N TYR A 203 -1.05 17.36 -5.33
CA TYR A 203 -2.38 17.05 -5.88
C TYR A 203 -3.54 17.41 -4.96
N GLN A 204 -3.28 17.93 -3.76
CA GLN A 204 -4.29 18.31 -2.76
C GLN A 204 -5.22 17.15 -2.37
N ILE A 205 -4.72 15.91 -2.46
CA ILE A 205 -5.47 14.70 -2.08
C ILE A 205 -5.39 14.53 -0.56
N ARG A 206 -6.24 15.31 0.14
CA ARG A 206 -6.38 15.31 1.61
C ARG A 206 -7.45 14.33 2.10
N ASP A 207 -8.49 14.12 1.29
CA ASP A 207 -9.68 13.33 1.62
C ASP A 207 -9.46 11.82 1.57
N PHE A 208 -8.24 11.35 1.26
CA PHE A 208 -7.84 9.98 1.57
C PHE A 208 -7.74 9.84 3.09
N ASN A 209 -8.89 9.64 3.72
CA ASN A 209 -9.12 9.77 5.14
C ASN A 209 -8.25 8.76 5.94
N PHE A 210 -7.14 9.27 6.47
CA PHE A 210 -6.16 8.58 7.33
C PHE A 210 -6.72 8.04 8.65
N LYS A 211 -8.03 8.19 8.92
CA LYS A 211 -8.60 7.76 10.19
C LYS A 211 -8.80 6.26 10.33
N ASN A 212 -8.87 5.46 9.25
CA ASN A 212 -9.20 4.02 9.36
C ASN A 212 -8.38 3.06 8.46
N SER A 213 -7.58 3.54 7.50
CA SER A 213 -6.75 2.68 6.63
C SER A 213 -5.57 3.48 6.08
N SER A 214 -4.35 3.15 6.49
CA SER A 214 -3.15 3.85 6.01
C SER A 214 -2.98 3.67 4.51
N LEU A 215 -2.44 4.68 3.80
CA LEU A 215 -2.01 4.56 2.40
C LEU A 215 -1.16 3.31 2.16
N GLY A 216 -0.37 2.89 3.16
CA GLY A 216 0.37 1.63 3.17
C GLY A 216 -0.49 0.38 2.92
N ASN A 217 -1.71 0.32 3.46
CA ASN A 217 -2.64 -0.79 3.22
C ASN A 217 -3.07 -0.85 1.75
N PHE A 218 -3.35 0.29 1.13
CA PHE A 218 -3.71 0.34 -0.28
C PHE A 218 -2.50 0.10 -1.18
N ASN A 219 -1.33 0.60 -0.80
CA ASN A 219 -0.07 0.31 -1.49
C ASN A 219 0.33 -1.17 -1.39
N THR A 220 -0.14 -1.90 -0.38
CA THR A 220 0.03 -3.36 -0.32
C THR A 220 -0.69 -4.04 -1.50
N VAL A 221 -1.89 -3.55 -1.85
CA VAL A 221 -2.66 -4.05 -3.00
C VAL A 221 -1.97 -3.68 -4.31
N ARG A 222 -1.61 -2.40 -4.48
CA ARG A 222 -0.93 -1.92 -5.69
C ARG A 222 0.44 -2.56 -5.90
N SER A 223 1.20 -2.79 -4.82
CA SER A 223 2.48 -3.52 -4.90
C SER A 223 2.27 -4.94 -5.40
N PHE A 224 1.24 -5.63 -4.88
CA PHE A 224 0.89 -6.96 -5.38
C PHE A 224 0.54 -6.95 -6.88
N TRP A 225 -0.16 -5.92 -7.36
CA TRP A 225 -0.43 -5.76 -8.79
C TRP A 225 0.85 -5.50 -9.59
N ILE A 226 1.73 -4.60 -9.13
CA ILE A 226 3.04 -4.33 -9.73
C ILE A 226 3.82 -5.63 -9.92
N ASP A 227 3.87 -6.46 -8.87
CA ASP A 227 4.62 -7.71 -8.86
C ASP A 227 3.95 -8.78 -9.76
N SER A 228 2.63 -8.95 -9.65
CA SER A 228 1.86 -9.94 -10.43
C SER A 228 1.89 -9.66 -11.93
N LEU A 229 1.81 -8.38 -12.29
CA LEU A 229 1.91 -7.91 -13.67
C LEU A 229 3.36 -7.76 -14.12
N ASP A 230 4.35 -7.94 -13.24
CA ASP A 230 5.78 -7.78 -13.53
C ASP A 230 6.09 -6.39 -14.16
N VAL A 231 5.54 -5.32 -13.56
CA VAL A 231 5.59 -3.96 -14.13
C VAL A 231 6.98 -3.35 -14.08
N LEU A 232 7.70 -3.61 -13.00
CA LEU A 232 9.03 -3.04 -12.75
C LEU A 232 10.13 -4.05 -13.10
N ASP A 233 11.26 -3.53 -13.57
CA ASP A 233 12.47 -4.32 -13.76
C ASP A 233 13.27 -4.46 -12.45
N LYS A 234 14.42 -5.14 -12.51
CA LYS A 234 15.33 -5.31 -11.37
C LYS A 234 15.90 -4.01 -10.79
N ARG A 235 15.82 -2.88 -11.52
CA ARG A 235 16.23 -1.54 -11.09
C ARG A 235 15.04 -0.71 -10.61
N MET A 236 13.88 -1.32 -10.46
CA MET A 236 12.60 -0.68 -10.13
C MET A 236 12.16 0.37 -11.17
N MET A 237 12.56 0.22 -12.43
CA MET A 237 12.07 1.04 -13.53
C MET A 237 10.88 0.37 -14.19
N ILE A 238 9.88 1.16 -14.60
CA ILE A 238 8.75 0.66 -15.42
C ILE A 238 9.33 0.07 -16.71
N ARG A 239 9.04 -1.21 -16.97
CA ARG A 239 9.58 -1.93 -18.13
C ARG A 239 9.15 -1.25 -19.44
N PRO A 240 9.97 -1.31 -20.50
CA PRO A 240 9.69 -0.62 -21.77
C PRO A 240 8.31 -0.90 -22.35
N LYS A 241 7.82 -2.15 -22.29
CA LYS A 241 6.48 -2.50 -22.76
C LYS A 241 5.36 -1.72 -22.07
N TYR A 242 5.44 -1.55 -20.76
CA TYR A 242 4.44 -0.80 -19.97
C TYR A 242 4.60 0.70 -20.12
N MET A 243 5.85 1.17 -20.29
CA MET A 243 6.10 2.55 -20.67
C MET A 243 5.48 2.85 -22.05
N GLY A 244 5.58 1.92 -23.01
CA GLY A 244 4.90 2.02 -24.30
C GLY A 244 3.40 2.22 -24.16
N LEU A 245 2.74 1.48 -23.23
CA LEU A 245 1.31 1.64 -22.95
C LEU A 245 0.95 3.00 -22.35
N ILE A 246 1.77 3.54 -21.44
CA ILE A 246 1.60 4.93 -20.94
C ILE A 246 1.68 5.92 -22.10
N LEU A 247 2.60 5.70 -23.04
CA LEU A 247 2.88 6.59 -24.15
C LEU A 247 1.95 6.41 -25.36
N ASN A 248 1.02 5.44 -25.31
CA ASN A 248 0.14 5.08 -26.42
C ASN A 248 -1.10 5.98 -26.55
N ASN A 249 -1.48 6.71 -25.50
CA ASN A 249 -2.64 7.59 -25.49
C ASN A 249 -2.22 8.99 -25.02
N LYS A 250 -2.67 10.03 -25.73
CA LYS A 250 -2.40 11.44 -25.39
C LYS A 250 -2.74 11.76 -23.93
N THR A 251 -3.88 11.27 -23.44
CA THR A 251 -4.36 11.51 -22.07
C THR A 251 -3.38 10.97 -21.03
N THR A 252 -2.89 9.74 -21.20
CA THR A 252 -1.93 9.12 -20.27
C THR A 252 -0.54 9.72 -20.41
N VAL A 253 -0.16 10.19 -21.61
CA VAL A 253 1.08 10.96 -21.83
C VAL A 253 1.05 12.27 -21.05
N ASP A 254 -0.06 13.02 -21.13
CA ASP A 254 -0.21 14.30 -20.46
C ASP A 254 -0.16 14.11 -18.94
N TRP A 255 -0.90 13.12 -18.41
CA TRP A 255 -0.85 12.75 -16.99
C TRP A 255 0.56 12.33 -16.55
N PHE A 256 1.27 11.52 -17.34
CA PHE A 256 2.62 11.07 -16.99
C PHE A 256 3.64 12.20 -16.98
N THR A 257 3.53 13.10 -17.96
CA THR A 257 4.41 14.28 -18.09
C THR A 257 4.26 15.19 -16.88
N GLU A 258 3.02 15.49 -16.51
CA GLU A 258 2.71 16.28 -15.32
C GLU A 258 3.17 15.59 -14.03
N LEU A 259 2.87 14.30 -13.88
CA LEU A 259 3.32 13.50 -12.73
C LEU A 259 4.83 13.54 -12.56
N ARG A 260 5.56 13.35 -13.66
CA ARG A 260 7.03 13.33 -13.66
C ARG A 260 7.59 14.71 -13.32
N SER A 261 7.03 15.78 -13.89
CA SER A 261 7.45 17.15 -13.58
C SER A 261 7.27 17.47 -12.09
N ARG A 262 6.09 17.19 -11.53
CA ARG A 262 5.82 17.37 -10.09
C ARG A 262 6.74 16.49 -9.22
N PHE A 263 7.00 15.26 -9.64
CA PHE A 263 7.90 14.35 -8.93
C PHE A 263 9.35 14.87 -8.92
N GLN A 264 9.82 15.46 -10.02
CA GLN A 264 11.14 16.11 -10.08
C GLN A 264 11.23 17.29 -9.10
N SER A 265 10.20 18.14 -9.03
CA SER A 265 10.12 19.22 -8.02
C SER A 265 10.12 18.67 -6.59
N PHE A 266 9.42 17.55 -6.35
CA PHE A 266 9.48 16.87 -5.05
C PHE A 266 10.89 16.38 -4.72
N GLU A 267 11.60 15.80 -5.70
CA GLU A 267 12.97 15.34 -5.51
C GLU A 267 13.92 16.50 -5.16
N SER A 268 13.84 17.61 -5.91
CA SER A 268 14.67 18.80 -5.69
C SER A 268 14.40 19.45 -4.35
N ASP A 269 13.13 19.72 -4.05
CA ASP A 269 12.74 20.66 -2.99
C ASP A 269 12.60 19.97 -1.63
N HIS A 270 12.15 18.72 -1.62
CA HIS A 270 11.82 18.00 -0.39
C HIS A 270 12.74 16.82 -0.14
N PHE A 271 12.90 15.94 -1.12
CA PHE A 271 13.61 14.68 -0.91
C PHE A 271 15.10 14.88 -0.60
N ASN A 272 15.76 15.84 -1.25
CA ASN A 272 17.16 16.16 -0.96
C ASN A 272 17.36 16.65 0.49
N SER A 273 16.46 17.50 0.99
CA SER A 273 16.45 17.94 2.40
C SER A 273 16.19 16.76 3.33
N TYR A 274 15.23 15.90 3.01
CA TYR A 274 14.94 14.68 3.77
C TYR A 274 16.14 13.72 3.84
N LYS A 275 16.81 13.47 2.72
CA LYS A 275 18.02 12.63 2.65
C LYS A 275 19.17 13.19 3.48
N THR A 276 19.39 14.51 3.37
CA THR A 276 20.40 15.21 4.17
C THR A 276 20.11 15.08 5.66
N TYR A 277 18.84 15.24 6.03
CA TYR A 277 18.37 15.03 7.38
C TYR A 277 18.61 13.60 7.87
N LEU A 278 18.25 12.56 7.10
CA LEU A 278 18.50 11.17 7.49
C LEU A 278 19.98 10.86 7.74
N LYS A 279 20.87 11.40 6.89
CA LYS A 279 22.33 11.27 7.07
C LYS A 279 22.77 11.93 8.38
N ASN A 280 22.29 13.16 8.63
CA ASN A 280 22.63 13.91 9.84
C ASN A 280 22.05 13.27 11.09
N LYS A 281 20.82 12.72 11.03
CA LYS A 281 20.20 11.93 12.10
C LYS A 281 21.08 10.76 12.50
N LYS A 282 21.48 9.91 11.54
CA LYS A 282 22.34 8.75 11.82
C LYS A 282 23.67 9.20 12.43
N LYS A 283 24.18 10.35 12.00
CA LYS A 283 25.41 10.93 12.53
C LYS A 283 25.25 11.39 13.99
N ILE A 284 24.14 12.03 14.35
CA ILE A 284 23.81 12.38 15.74
C ILE A 284 23.78 11.12 16.59
N GLU A 285 23.06 10.10 16.14
CA GLU A 285 22.90 8.84 16.89
C GLU A 285 24.24 8.12 17.09
N ASN A 286 25.04 7.99 16.03
CA ASN A 286 26.35 7.36 16.10
C ASN A 286 27.31 8.12 17.03
N ARG A 287 27.36 9.45 16.91
CA ARG A 287 28.24 10.28 17.74
C ARG A 287 27.82 10.24 19.20
N TYR A 288 26.52 10.32 19.48
CA TYR A 288 26.00 10.14 20.84
C TYR A 288 26.41 8.79 21.44
N THR A 289 26.20 7.68 20.72
CA THR A 289 26.55 6.34 21.20
C THR A 289 28.05 6.19 21.44
N PHE A 290 28.89 6.74 20.55
CA PHE A 290 30.34 6.76 20.72
C PHE A 290 30.76 7.50 22.00
N LEU A 291 30.24 8.72 22.20
CA LEU A 291 30.57 9.55 23.37
C LEU A 291 30.08 8.89 24.67
N ALA A 292 28.87 8.33 24.67
CA ALA A 292 28.31 7.63 25.81
C ALA A 292 29.13 6.38 26.20
N ASN A 293 29.54 5.57 25.22
CA ASN A 293 30.30 4.34 25.47
C ASN A 293 31.75 4.59 25.92
N ASN A 294 32.34 5.72 25.52
CA ASN A 294 33.71 6.08 25.88
C ASN A 294 33.81 6.89 27.19
N GLY A 295 32.76 6.89 28.01
CA GLY A 295 32.76 7.61 29.28
C GLY A 295 32.68 9.14 29.17
N GLN A 296 32.44 9.68 27.97
CA GLN A 296 32.24 11.12 27.72
C GLN A 296 30.76 11.50 27.94
N SER A 297 30.18 11.01 29.04
CA SER A 297 28.81 11.31 29.42
C SER A 297 28.64 11.35 30.94
N ASP A 298 27.81 12.26 31.43
CA ASP A 298 27.44 12.35 32.85
C ASP A 298 26.05 11.75 33.02
N LEU A 299 25.94 10.61 33.71
CA LEU A 299 24.67 9.87 33.86
C LEU A 299 23.99 9.57 32.50
N GLY A 300 24.79 9.37 31.44
CA GLY A 300 24.33 9.16 30.07
C GLY A 300 23.90 10.43 29.34
N PHE A 301 24.11 11.62 29.90
CA PHE A 301 23.96 12.88 29.18
C PHE A 301 25.27 13.30 28.53
N VAL A 302 25.24 13.49 27.21
CA VAL A 302 26.38 13.88 26.36
C VAL A 302 26.23 15.35 25.98
N ASN A 303 27.35 16.10 25.92
CA ASN A 303 27.32 17.50 25.53
C ASN A 303 26.98 17.68 24.04
N LEU A 304 26.05 18.58 23.74
CA LEU A 304 25.65 18.90 22.38
C LEU A 304 26.77 19.54 21.56
N TYR A 305 27.74 20.22 22.20
CA TYR A 305 28.93 20.71 21.51
C TYR A 305 29.80 19.56 20.99
N ASP A 306 30.02 18.52 21.79
CA ASP A 306 30.81 17.34 21.42
C ASP A 306 30.11 16.52 20.33
N VAL A 307 28.77 16.53 20.33
CA VAL A 307 27.97 15.99 19.22
C VAL A 307 28.12 16.85 17.96
N LYS A 308 28.09 18.19 18.11
CA LYS A 308 28.21 19.15 17.01
C LYS A 308 29.58 19.10 16.33
N GLU A 309 30.67 18.76 17.02
CA GLU A 309 32.03 18.73 16.46
C GLU A 309 32.14 18.00 15.12
N ASP A 310 31.41 16.89 14.98
CA ASP A 310 31.46 16.13 13.74
C ASP A 310 30.74 16.86 12.58
N PHE A 311 29.94 17.89 12.85
CA PHE A 311 29.14 18.63 11.88
C PHE A 311 29.85 19.92 11.47
N ARG A 312 30.11 20.06 10.16
CA ARG A 312 30.62 21.30 9.54
C ARG A 312 29.49 22.32 9.31
N ILE A 313 28.75 22.66 10.37
CA ILE A 313 27.63 23.62 10.33
C ILE A 313 27.71 24.62 11.48
N SER A 314 27.03 25.77 11.32
CA SER A 314 26.92 26.78 12.39
C SER A 314 26.12 26.24 13.58
N SER A 315 26.23 26.90 14.72
CA SER A 315 25.47 26.53 15.93
C SER A 315 23.97 26.69 15.71
N GLU A 316 23.54 27.71 14.96
CA GLU A 316 22.14 27.96 14.61
C GLU A 316 21.59 26.80 13.75
N LYS A 317 22.33 26.38 12.72
CA LYS A 317 21.92 25.23 11.88
C LYS A 317 21.93 23.91 12.64
N PHE A 318 22.84 23.76 13.60
CA PHE A 318 22.84 22.59 14.48
C PHE A 318 21.64 22.59 15.42
N GLU A 319 21.24 23.75 15.94
CA GLU A 319 20.02 23.91 16.73
C GLU A 319 18.76 23.51 15.95
N GLU A 320 18.62 23.99 14.71
CA GLU A 320 17.53 23.59 13.81
C GLU A 320 17.50 22.07 13.58
N LEU A 321 18.68 21.47 13.37
CA LEU A 321 18.82 20.03 13.18
C LEU A 321 18.40 19.24 14.43
N ILE A 322 18.78 19.68 15.63
CA ILE A 322 18.41 19.02 16.89
C ILE A 322 16.91 19.18 17.18
N ASN A 323 16.30 20.34 16.89
CA ASN A 323 14.85 20.51 16.98
C ASN A 323 14.13 19.54 16.03
N ARG A 324 14.57 19.45 14.78
CA ARG A 324 14.00 18.51 13.80
C ARG A 324 14.17 17.06 14.24
N TYR A 325 15.33 16.71 14.81
CA TYR A 325 15.59 15.40 15.39
C TYR A 325 14.63 15.06 16.52
N TYR A 326 14.44 15.97 17.47
CA TYR A 326 13.50 15.77 18.56
C TYR A 326 12.08 15.57 18.05
N GLU A 327 11.59 16.44 17.16
CA GLU A 327 10.22 16.33 16.63
C GLU A 327 9.97 15.01 15.90
N SER A 328 10.94 14.52 15.12
CA SER A 328 10.74 13.27 14.36
C SER A 328 10.88 12.00 15.20
N GLU A 329 11.59 12.07 16.33
CA GLU A 329 11.95 10.88 17.12
C GLU A 329 11.31 10.81 18.51
N LYS A 330 10.70 11.88 19.04
CA LYS A 330 10.10 11.93 20.39
C LYS A 330 9.04 10.86 20.69
N GLY A 331 8.42 10.27 19.67
CA GLY A 331 7.47 9.15 19.81
C GLY A 331 8.09 7.76 19.62
N LYS A 332 9.34 7.68 19.18
CA LYS A 332 10.08 6.43 18.90
C LYS A 332 11.22 6.19 19.87
N LYS A 333 11.73 7.26 20.50
CA LYS A 333 12.86 7.24 21.42
C LYS A 333 12.57 8.16 22.59
N ASN A 334 13.07 7.77 23.75
CA ASN A 334 13.08 8.63 24.93
C ASN A 334 14.27 9.59 24.81
N ILE A 335 13.99 10.83 24.43
CA ILE A 335 14.99 11.89 24.24
C ILE A 335 14.85 12.91 25.37
N PHE A 336 15.90 13.05 26.16
CA PHE A 336 15.96 13.99 27.27
C PHE A 336 17.01 15.06 27.00
N PHE A 337 16.72 16.28 27.42
CA PHE A 337 17.68 17.37 27.39
C PHE A 337 17.90 17.91 28.80
N THR A 338 19.10 18.41 29.06
CA THR A 338 19.40 19.11 30.31
C THR A 338 20.33 20.29 30.06
N ASN A 339 20.24 21.28 30.93
CA ASN A 339 21.12 22.43 31.01
C ASN A 339 22.01 22.41 32.27
N ILE A 340 21.92 21.35 33.07
CA ILE A 340 22.63 21.24 34.35
C ILE A 340 24.12 20.97 34.08
N VAL A 341 24.97 21.76 34.71
CA VAL A 341 26.43 21.68 34.68
C VAL A 341 26.98 21.71 36.10
N ASN A 342 28.05 20.95 36.35
CA ASN A 342 28.68 20.85 37.68
C ASN A 342 29.59 22.05 38.00
N SER A 343 29.88 22.91 37.03
CA SER A 343 30.71 24.11 37.14
C SER A 343 30.22 25.22 36.20
N ILE A 344 30.76 26.43 36.32
CA ILE A 344 30.39 27.59 35.49
C ILE A 344 30.74 27.32 34.02
N ASP A 345 29.74 26.95 33.22
CA ASP A 345 29.87 26.75 31.77
C ASP A 345 29.41 27.99 31.00
N ARG A 346 30.37 28.72 30.41
CA ARG A 346 30.16 29.97 29.65
C ARG A 346 29.71 29.76 28.19
N ARG A 347 29.57 28.52 27.71
CA ARG A 347 29.19 28.27 26.29
C ARG A 347 27.76 28.74 26.00
N LYS A 348 27.50 29.21 24.77
CA LYS A 348 26.13 29.56 24.33
C LYS A 348 25.22 28.34 24.47
N ARG A 349 23.96 28.52 24.88
CA ARG A 349 22.99 27.43 24.97
C ARG A 349 22.33 27.19 23.63
N PHE A 350 22.02 25.93 23.32
CA PHE A 350 21.11 25.60 22.24
C PHE A 350 19.68 25.68 22.75
N PHE A 351 18.72 25.96 21.90
CA PHE A 351 17.30 26.01 22.25
C PHE A 351 16.54 24.89 21.56
N VAL A 352 15.87 24.03 22.33
CA VAL A 352 14.96 23.01 21.81
C VAL A 352 13.56 23.32 22.30
N ARG A 353 12.62 23.59 21.38
CA ARG A 353 11.28 24.12 21.71
C ARG A 353 11.31 25.36 22.61
N GLY A 354 12.27 26.25 22.40
CA GLY A 354 12.46 27.45 23.22
C GLY A 354 13.07 27.20 24.61
N ILE A 355 13.40 25.95 24.96
CA ILE A 355 14.04 25.62 26.24
C ILE A 355 15.56 25.56 26.05
N PRO A 356 16.37 26.26 26.87
CA PRO A 356 17.82 26.22 26.78
C PRO A 356 18.37 24.86 27.23
N VAL A 357 19.28 24.29 26.44
CA VAL A 357 19.86 22.95 26.64
C VAL A 357 21.36 22.95 26.33
N LEU A 358 22.09 22.07 27.02
CA LEU A 358 23.52 21.81 26.79
C LEU A 358 23.81 20.35 26.49
N LYS A 359 23.07 19.43 27.11
CA LYS A 359 23.33 18.00 26.99
C LYS A 359 22.07 17.27 26.53
N ILE A 360 22.29 16.18 25.82
CA ILE A 360 21.25 15.28 25.31
C ILE A 360 21.49 13.88 25.85
N LYS A 361 20.40 13.16 26.15
CA LYS A 361 20.38 11.74 26.44
C LYS A 361 19.35 11.06 25.54
N ILE A 362 19.78 10.03 24.83
CA ILE A 362 18.94 9.26 23.92
C ILE A 362 18.87 7.84 24.47
N LYS A 363 17.65 7.37 24.76
CA LYS A 363 17.37 5.98 25.10
C LYS A 363 16.43 5.40 24.06
N GLU A 364 16.69 4.17 23.64
CA GLU A 364 15.72 3.40 22.86
C GLU A 364 14.52 3.10 23.75
N THR A 365 13.32 3.24 23.19
CA THR A 365 12.12 2.75 23.84
C THR A 365 12.16 1.24 23.65
N HIS A 366 12.37 0.47 24.71
CA HIS A 366 12.08 -0.95 24.65
C HIS A 366 10.57 -1.07 24.43
N GLU A 367 10.15 -1.49 23.24
CA GLU A 367 8.85 -2.11 23.09
C GLU A 367 8.85 -3.28 24.07
N TYR A 368 8.02 -3.21 25.11
CA TYR A 368 7.61 -4.39 25.84
C TYR A 368 7.03 -5.32 24.78
N LYS A 369 7.78 -6.37 24.42
CA LYS A 369 7.33 -7.43 23.51
C LYS A 369 6.17 -8.19 24.12
#